data_AF-A0A7C6TI52-F1
#
_entry.id   AF-A0A7C6TI52-F1
#
_cell.length_a   1.000
_cell.length_b   1.000
_cell.length_c   1.000
_cell.angle_alpha   90.00
_cell.angle_beta   90.00
_cell.angle_gamma   90.00
#
_symmetry.space_group_name_H-M   'P 1'
#
loop_
_entity.id
_entity.type
_entity.pdbx_description
1 polymer ?
#
loop_
_entity_poly.entity_id
_entity_poly.type
_entity_poly.pdbx_seq_one_letter_code
_entity_poly.pdbx_strand_id
1 'polypeptide(L)'
;MFLHRFRTKHWVLLSAVLFAGLLLLLPQGANPSLAAQETETPAPATPGPNLLPLIFKIPTPTPIPGWDIEYFDNQDLAGAPVAHETKTYLFPAEE
;
A
#
# COMPACT_ATOMS: atom_id res chain seq x y z
N MET A 1 16.63 -20.15 -42.50
CA MET A 1 15.96 -19.19 -41.60
C MET A 1 14.44 -19.43 -41.40
N PHE A 2 13.85 -20.54 -41.89
CA PHE A 2 12.39 -20.78 -41.82
C PHE A 2 11.91 -21.70 -40.67
N LEU A 3 12.76 -22.59 -40.14
CA LEU A 3 12.34 -23.53 -39.08
C LEU A 3 12.17 -22.87 -37.71
N HIS A 4 12.94 -21.82 -37.39
CA HIS A 4 12.81 -21.09 -36.12
C HIS A 4 11.50 -20.32 -36.01
N ARG A 5 11.04 -19.72 -37.13
CA ARG A 5 9.76 -18.98 -37.21
C ARG A 5 8.54 -19.88 -37.06
N PHE A 6 8.63 -21.15 -37.47
CA PHE A 6 7.53 -22.11 -37.33
C PHE A 6 7.33 -22.49 -35.86
N ARG A 7 8.41 -22.86 -35.14
CA ARG A 7 8.33 -23.23 -33.72
C ARG A 7 7.79 -22.10 -32.85
N THR A 8 8.27 -20.87 -33.04
CA THR A 8 7.81 -19.73 -32.23
C THR A 8 6.33 -19.40 -32.49
N LYS A 9 5.87 -19.49 -33.75
CA LYS A 9 4.48 -19.18 -34.10
C LYS A 9 3.48 -20.17 -33.48
N HIS A 10 3.84 -21.46 -33.39
CA HIS A 10 2.99 -22.47 -32.75
C HIS A 10 2.90 -22.25 -31.24
N TRP A 11 4.02 -21.92 -30.59
CA TRP A 11 4.04 -21.59 -29.16
C TRP A 11 3.23 -20.35 -28.82
N VAL A 12 3.30 -19.32 -29.68
CA VAL A 12 2.47 -18.11 -29.53
C VAL A 12 0.98 -18.44 -29.67
N LEU A 13 0.59 -19.23 -30.67
CA LEU A 13 -0.80 -19.66 -30.84
C LEU A 13 -1.30 -20.47 -29.64
N LEU A 14 -0.48 -21.38 -29.12
CA LEU A 14 -0.85 -22.22 -27.98
C LEU A 14 -1.02 -21.39 -26.70
N SER A 15 -0.14 -20.41 -26.47
CA SER A 15 -0.27 -19.45 -25.37
C SER A 15 -1.52 -18.56 -25.49
N ALA A 16 -1.85 -18.12 -26.70
CA ALA A 16 -3.02 -17.27 -26.94
C ALA A 16 -4.33 -18.03 -26.68
N VAL A 17 -4.42 -19.30 -27.08
CA VAL A 17 -5.60 -20.14 -26.82
C VAL A 17 -5.74 -20.43 -25.32
N LEU A 18 -4.64 -20.76 -24.63
CA LEU A 18 -4.64 -20.96 -23.18
C LEU A 18 -5.08 -19.70 -22.43
N PHE A 19 -4.56 -18.54 -22.82
CA PHE A 19 -4.89 -17.26 -22.20
C PHE A 19 -6.34 -16.85 -22.45
N ALA A 20 -6.86 -17.04 -23.67
CA ALA A 20 -8.26 -16.80 -23.99
C ALA A 20 -9.20 -17.74 -23.21
N GLY A 21 -8.83 -19.02 -23.07
CA GLY A 21 -9.55 -19.96 -22.23
C GLY A 21 -9.58 -19.53 -20.76
N LEU A 22 -8.44 -19.05 -20.23
CA LEU A 22 -8.36 -18.51 -18.87
C LEU A 22 -9.23 -17.26 -18.69
N LEU A 23 -9.28 -16.36 -19.67
CA LEU A 23 -10.14 -15.17 -19.62
C LEU A 23 -11.64 -15.48 -19.59
N LEU A 24 -12.06 -16.61 -20.16
CA LEU A 24 -13.46 -17.06 -20.09
C LEU A 24 -13.84 -17.64 -18.72
N LEU A 25 -12.86 -18.05 -17.91
CA LEU A 25 -13.06 -18.51 -16.53
C LEU A 25 -13.21 -17.34 -15.55
N LEU A 26 -12.80 -16.12 -15.91
CA LEU A 26 -13.06 -14.95 -15.08
C LEU A 26 -14.54 -14.56 -15.15
N PRO A 27 -15.16 -14.11 -14.04
CA PRO A 27 -16.52 -13.60 -14.04
C PRO A 27 -16.59 -12.39 -14.98
N GLN A 28 -17.20 -12.58 -16.14
CA GLN A 28 -17.45 -11.50 -17.07
C GLN A 28 -18.55 -10.66 -16.44
N GLY A 29 -18.15 -9.52 -15.86
CA GLY A 29 -19.05 -8.61 -15.16
C GLY A 29 -20.34 -8.45 -15.95
N ALA A 30 -21.45 -8.73 -15.27
CA ALA A 30 -22.78 -8.76 -15.86
C ALA A 30 -23.03 -7.50 -16.71
N ASN A 31 -23.62 -7.71 -17.89
CA ASN A 31 -24.20 -6.64 -18.71
C ASN A 31 -24.95 -5.65 -17.82
N PRO A 32 -24.66 -4.34 -17.85
CA PRO A 32 -25.65 -3.39 -17.40
C PRO A 32 -26.79 -3.47 -18.41
N SER A 33 -27.85 -4.19 -18.03
CA SER A 33 -29.13 -4.14 -18.71
C SER A 33 -29.54 -2.67 -18.74
N LEU A 34 -29.61 -2.09 -19.95
CA LEU A 34 -30.06 -0.73 -20.21
C LEU A 34 -31.60 -0.65 -20.06
N ALA A 35 -32.13 -1.18 -18.96
CA ALA A 35 -33.56 -1.34 -18.72
C ALA A 35 -33.88 -1.15 -17.23
N ALA A 36 -33.48 0.00 -16.68
CA ALA A 36 -34.04 0.56 -15.45
C ALA A 36 -33.61 2.02 -15.35
N GLN A 37 -34.11 2.86 -16.25
CA GLN A 37 -34.06 4.31 -16.02
C GLN A 37 -35.33 4.66 -15.25
N GLU A 38 -35.26 4.48 -13.92
CA GLU A 38 -36.30 4.95 -13.02
C GLU A 38 -36.24 6.47 -13.00
N THR A 39 -37.37 7.11 -13.31
CA THR A 39 -37.56 8.55 -13.15
C THR A 39 -37.52 8.88 -11.66
N GLU A 40 -36.36 9.27 -11.14
CA GLU A 40 -36.27 9.76 -9.77
C GLU A 40 -36.96 11.13 -9.65
N THR A 41 -37.99 11.20 -8.81
CA THR A 41 -38.54 12.45 -8.29
C THR A 41 -37.49 13.06 -7.34
N PRO A 42 -37.11 14.35 -7.47
CA PRO A 42 -36.08 14.90 -6.60
C PRO A 42 -36.56 14.86 -5.14
N ALA A 43 -35.77 14.20 -4.28
CA ALA A 43 -36.00 14.19 -2.85
C ALA A 43 -35.87 15.61 -2.26
N PRO A 44 -36.65 15.96 -1.21
CA PRO A 44 -36.50 17.25 -0.54
C PRO A 44 -35.09 17.40 0.05
N ALA A 45 -34.55 18.61 0.00
CA ALA A 45 -33.21 18.90 0.54
C ALA A 45 -33.18 18.67 2.06
N THR A 46 -32.48 17.62 2.48
CA THR A 46 -32.14 17.39 3.89
C THR A 46 -31.13 18.45 4.34
N PRO A 47 -31.30 19.10 5.50
CA PRO A 47 -30.28 19.98 6.06
C PRO A 47 -28.97 19.20 6.22
N GLY A 48 -27.89 19.71 5.62
CA GLY A 48 -26.58 19.08 5.71
C GLY A 48 -26.06 19.00 7.16
N PRO A 49 -25.17 18.06 7.47
CA PRO A 49 -24.62 17.93 8.82
C PRO A 49 -23.89 19.23 9.23
N ASN A 50 -24.21 19.74 10.42
CA ASN A 50 -23.53 20.88 11.01
C ASN A 50 -22.16 20.42 11.52
N LEU A 51 -21.11 20.63 10.71
CA LEU A 51 -19.73 20.32 11.07
C LEU A 51 -19.17 21.45 11.96
N LEU A 52 -19.59 21.50 13.22
CA LEU A 52 -18.82 22.22 14.26
C LEU A 52 -17.35 21.79 14.16
N PRO A 53 -16.36 22.68 14.36
CA PRO A 53 -14.95 22.29 14.24
C PRO A 53 -14.65 21.25 15.32
N LEU A 54 -14.42 19.99 14.91
CA LEU A 54 -13.87 18.99 15.80
C LEU A 54 -12.47 19.44 16.20
N ILE A 55 -12.31 19.84 17.45
CA ILE A 55 -10.99 20.10 18.05
C ILE A 55 -10.38 18.73 18.35
N PHE A 56 -9.58 18.22 17.42
CA PHE A 56 -8.78 17.03 17.63
C PHE A 56 -7.54 17.40 18.45
N LYS A 57 -7.43 16.85 19.65
CA LYS A 57 -6.21 16.99 20.48
C LYS A 57 -5.25 15.87 20.07
N ILE A 58 -4.21 16.22 19.32
CA ILE A 58 -3.19 15.26 18.89
C ILE A 58 -2.36 14.88 20.14
N PRO A 59 -2.21 13.59 20.48
CA PRO A 59 -1.36 13.17 21.58
C PRO A 59 0.10 13.59 21.32
N THR A 60 0.75 14.15 22.34
CA THR A 60 2.19 14.45 22.27
C THR A 60 2.97 13.15 22.45
N PRO A 61 3.90 12.80 21.54
CA PRO A 61 4.65 11.55 21.67
C PRO A 61 5.55 11.58 22.90
N THR A 62 5.56 10.48 23.65
CA THR A 62 6.44 10.31 24.81
C THR A 62 7.84 9.90 24.34
N PRO A 63 8.91 10.65 24.70
CA PRO A 63 10.27 10.24 24.38
C PRO A 63 10.66 9.01 25.21
N ILE A 64 11.29 8.03 24.57
CA ILE A 64 11.79 6.82 25.22
C ILE A 64 13.28 7.03 25.50
N PRO A 65 13.83 6.51 26.63
CA PRO A 65 15.27 6.49 26.83
C PRO A 65 15.97 5.88 25.62
N GLY A 66 16.94 6.62 25.10
CA GLY A 66 17.70 6.22 23.94
C GLY A 66 18.71 5.12 24.23
N TRP A 67 19.33 4.60 23.17
CA TRP A 67 20.55 3.82 23.31
C TRP A 67 21.74 4.75 23.50
N ASP A 68 22.61 4.37 24.42
CA ASP A 68 23.93 4.95 24.60
C ASP A 68 24.95 4.05 23.90
N ILE A 69 25.70 4.62 22.94
CA ILE A 69 26.65 3.90 22.10
C ILE A 69 28.03 4.50 22.30
N GLU A 70 28.96 3.68 22.76
CA GLU A 70 30.37 4.04 22.93
C GLU A 70 31.23 3.31 21.89
N TYR A 71 32.10 4.04 21.20
CA TYR A 71 33.03 3.51 20.21
C TYR A 71 34.44 3.47 20.80
N PHE A 72 35.12 2.35 20.65
CA PHE A 72 36.50 2.15 21.10
C PHE A 72 37.37 1.74 19.92
N ASP A 73 38.59 2.26 19.87
CA ASP A 73 39.59 1.88 18.85
C ASP A 73 40.51 0.76 19.37
N ASN A 74 39.89 -0.24 19.98
CA ASN A 74 40.54 -1.44 20.49
C ASN A 74 39.53 -2.59 20.55
N GLN A 75 40.04 -3.83 20.62
CA GLN A 75 39.19 -5.03 20.63
C GLN A 75 38.65 -5.37 22.02
N ASP A 76 39.29 -4.86 23.06
CA ASP A 76 39.01 -5.13 24.46
C ASP A 76 38.02 -4.15 25.10
N LEU A 77 37.62 -3.09 24.37
CA LEU A 77 36.69 -2.05 24.84
C LEU A 77 37.13 -1.40 26.16
N ALA A 78 38.45 -1.36 26.38
CA ALA A 78 39.03 -0.86 27.62
C ALA A 78 39.44 0.60 27.48
N GLY A 79 39.44 1.33 28.60
CA GLY A 79 39.87 2.73 28.66
C GLY A 79 38.75 3.72 28.30
N ALA A 80 39.13 4.88 27.76
CA ALA A 80 38.18 5.90 27.36
C ALA A 80 37.69 5.65 25.92
N PRO A 81 36.38 5.80 25.64
CA PRO A 81 35.87 5.69 24.28
C PRO A 81 36.39 6.82 23.41
N VAL A 82 36.61 6.52 22.13
CA VAL A 82 37.03 7.50 21.12
C VAL A 82 35.85 8.34 20.63
N ALA A 83 34.62 7.81 20.71
CA ALA A 83 33.40 8.53 20.40
C ALA A 83 32.21 7.98 21.20
N HIS A 84 31.19 8.82 21.37
CA HIS A 84 29.96 8.52 22.11
C HIS A 84 28.77 9.09 21.32
N GLU A 85 27.70 8.32 21.20
CA GLU A 85 26.46 8.71 20.53
C GLU A 85 25.25 8.33 21.39
N THR A 86 24.30 9.25 21.57
CA THR A 86 23.01 8.99 22.20
C THR A 86 21.89 9.01 21.17
N LYS A 87 21.17 7.90 21.02
CA LYS A 87 20.02 7.79 20.10
C LYS A 87 18.70 7.74 20.82
N THR A 88 18.00 8.87 20.89
CA THR A 88 16.62 8.94 21.40
C THR A 88 15.62 8.58 20.29
N TYR A 89 14.67 7.70 20.60
CA TYR A 89 13.56 7.38 19.72
C TYR A 89 12.28 8.07 20.24
N LEU A 90 11.54 8.68 19.33
CA LEU A 90 10.17 9.08 19.56
C LEU A 90 9.28 7.94 19.07
N PHE A 91 8.44 7.38 19.94
CA PHE A 91 7.34 6.53 19.44
C PHE A 91 6.41 7.43 18.60
N PRO A 92 5.98 7.01 17.40
CA PRO A 92 4.78 7.59 16.83
C PRO A 92 3.65 7.35 17.84
N ALA A 93 2.87 8.39 18.14
CA ALA A 93 1.70 8.20 18.97
C ALA A 93 0.77 7.23 18.23
N GLU A 94 0.53 6.05 18.78
CA GLU A 94 -0.43 5.10 18.19
C GLU A 94 -1.83 5.73 18.22
N GLU A 95 -2.50 5.71 17.06
CA GLU A 95 -3.87 6.19 16.83
C GLU A 95 -4.92 5.29 17.48
#